data_AF-A0A351HCL2-F1
#
_entry.id   AF-A0A351HCL2-F1
#
_cell.length_a   1.000
_cell.length_b   1.000
_cell.length_c   1.000
_cell.angle_alpha   90.00
_cell.angle_beta   90.00
_cell.angle_gamma   90.00
#
_symmetry.space_group_name_H-M   'P 1'
#
loop_
_entity.id
_entity.type
_entity.pdbx_description
1 polymer ?
#
loop_
_entity_poly.entity_id
_entity_poly.type
_entity_poly.pdbx_seq_one_letter_code
_entity_poly.pdbx_strand_id
1 'polypeptide(L)'
;MYFWRILLGFQLMGTTAHAVIALNIIGGSTANWTAIDYPAARSDYLDDQQTGHIPSDLVGDIDGNQVAFYKTYDDGGGTATLNDDWIGFRARLAAPDGQSGTPTWDSNLLVGIDVGSDRDMDIFLVTTQKSGGYIRYYSVDNPNVVGQNISPATTSVSVLNPTGSAADVADGGGFTWERSPSSSYFDYSAVDSITDHYIADGGVNATDNLDGLSRSNKDDTDFFLSFQVDMLTLIEAVRLSTGDILDGSTSLSFVLGTSIQDNAFNQDMNGQNGNSDPNDPYSGDPYSQNLKDFTWDELGAATESFTASGVEPVPEPAHYGIALGLCALAYLAKRSRDVE
;
A
#
# COMPACT_ATOMS: atom_id res chain seq x y z
N MET A 1 -39.25 42.11 -43.52
CA MET A 1 -37.82 41.85 -43.85
C MET A 1 -37.37 40.66 -43.01
N TYR A 2 -37.39 39.47 -43.60
CA TYR A 2 -36.90 38.24 -42.97
C TYR A 2 -35.44 38.03 -43.37
N PHE A 3 -34.52 38.05 -42.42
CA PHE A 3 -33.12 37.71 -42.66
C PHE A 3 -32.87 36.25 -42.27
N TRP A 4 -32.60 35.43 -43.29
CA TRP A 4 -31.91 34.15 -43.16
C TRP A 4 -30.50 34.36 -42.59
N ARG A 5 -30.08 33.51 -41.65
CA ARG A 5 -28.68 33.11 -41.50
C ARG A 5 -28.59 31.61 -41.24
N ILE A 6 -28.05 30.95 -42.25
CA ILE A 6 -27.51 29.59 -42.25
C ILE A 6 -26.29 29.58 -41.33
N LEU A 7 -26.25 28.66 -40.36
CA LEU A 7 -25.03 28.34 -39.62
C LEU A 7 -24.63 26.91 -40.00
N LEU A 8 -23.61 26.78 -40.84
CA LEU A 8 -22.91 25.52 -41.07
C LEU A 8 -22.05 25.24 -39.83
N GLY A 9 -22.41 24.22 -39.05
CA GLY A 9 -21.56 23.67 -38.01
C GLY A 9 -20.54 22.73 -38.63
N PHE A 10 -19.27 23.15 -38.67
CA PHE A 10 -18.13 22.29 -39.02
C PHE A 10 -17.73 21.53 -37.76
N GLN A 11 -18.01 20.23 -37.67
CA GLN A 11 -17.44 19.37 -36.63
C GLN A 11 -16.04 18.94 -37.07
N LEU A 12 -15.01 19.58 -36.53
CA LEU A 12 -13.67 19.00 -36.48
C LEU A 12 -13.71 17.85 -35.46
N MET A 13 -13.77 16.60 -35.94
CA MET A 13 -13.41 15.45 -35.13
C MET A 13 -11.89 15.41 -35.05
N GLY A 14 -11.33 16.06 -34.03
CA GLY A 14 -9.95 15.84 -33.62
C GLY A 14 -9.87 14.52 -32.87
N THR A 15 -9.41 13.45 -33.52
CA THR A 15 -8.96 12.27 -32.80
C THR A 15 -7.64 12.62 -32.11
N THR A 16 -7.66 12.83 -30.80
CA THR A 16 -6.42 12.84 -30.02
C THR A 16 -5.92 11.41 -29.95
N ALA A 17 -4.92 11.08 -30.77
CA ALA A 17 -4.10 9.92 -30.49
C ALA A 17 -3.32 10.23 -29.21
N HIS A 18 -3.79 9.71 -28.07
CA HIS A 18 -2.98 9.70 -26.86
C HIS A 18 -1.81 8.76 -27.12
N ALA A 19 -0.62 9.33 -27.28
CA ALA A 19 0.60 8.57 -27.19
C ALA A 19 0.66 8.05 -25.74
N VAL A 20 0.40 6.76 -25.55
CA VAL A 20 0.72 6.07 -24.31
C VAL A 20 2.23 5.99 -24.25
N ILE A 21 2.84 6.92 -23.53
CA ILE A 21 4.22 6.73 -23.07
C ILE A 21 4.12 5.58 -22.08
N ALA A 22 4.71 4.43 -22.43
CA ALA A 22 4.90 3.35 -21.47
C ALA A 22 5.83 3.89 -20.38
N LEU A 23 5.23 4.41 -19.31
CA LEU A 23 5.92 4.87 -18.14
C LEU A 23 6.43 3.60 -17.45
N ASN A 24 7.75 3.44 -17.31
CA ASN A 24 8.29 2.38 -16.46
C ASN A 24 8.04 2.80 -15.01
N ILE A 25 6.82 2.57 -14.52
CA ILE A 25 6.40 3.01 -13.19
C ILE A 25 7.16 2.25 -12.10
N ILE A 26 7.42 0.96 -12.32
CA ILE A 26 8.06 0.07 -11.34
C ILE A 26 9.47 0.56 -10.96
N GLY A 27 10.30 0.95 -11.93
CA GLY A 27 11.63 1.54 -11.67
C GLY A 27 11.68 3.07 -11.74
N GLY A 28 10.52 3.73 -11.82
CA GLY A 28 10.42 5.17 -12.07
C GLY A 28 10.49 6.03 -10.80
N SER A 29 10.38 7.34 -10.98
CA SER A 29 10.32 8.31 -9.88
C SER A 29 9.09 8.11 -8.98
N THR A 30 9.24 8.32 -7.66
CA THR A 30 8.14 8.37 -6.67
C THR A 30 7.07 9.41 -6.98
N ALA A 31 7.29 10.35 -7.93
CA ALA A 31 6.25 11.28 -8.39
C ALA A 31 5.00 10.60 -8.99
N ASN A 32 5.13 9.35 -9.45
CA ASN A 32 4.02 8.55 -9.99
C ASN A 32 3.45 7.56 -8.97
N TRP A 33 3.83 7.72 -7.72
CA TRP A 33 3.45 6.88 -6.61
C TRP A 33 2.71 7.70 -5.56
N THR A 34 1.73 7.08 -4.92
CA THR A 34 1.01 7.63 -3.79
C THR A 34 1.68 7.13 -2.52
N ALA A 35 2.17 8.06 -1.69
CA ALA A 35 2.65 7.76 -0.35
C ALA A 35 1.53 7.13 0.48
N ILE A 36 1.89 6.15 1.31
CA ILE A 36 0.96 5.53 2.25
C ILE A 36 1.25 6.08 3.64
N ASP A 37 0.26 6.76 4.20
CA ASP A 37 0.33 7.36 5.52
C ASP A 37 -0.14 6.38 6.60
N TYR A 38 0.50 6.48 7.75
CA TYR A 38 0.16 5.72 8.96
C TYR A 38 -0.51 6.65 9.97
N PRO A 39 -1.47 6.17 10.78
CA PRO A 39 -2.17 6.98 11.78
C PRO A 39 -1.25 7.68 12.79
N ALA A 40 -0.05 7.15 13.03
CA ALA A 40 0.97 7.74 13.89
C ALA A 40 1.85 8.81 13.19
N ALA A 41 1.52 9.22 11.97
CA ALA A 41 2.19 10.20 11.10
C ALA A 41 3.64 9.89 10.69
N ARG A 42 4.27 8.86 11.27
CA ARG A 42 5.59 8.38 10.87
C ARG A 42 5.45 7.08 10.12
N SER A 43 5.99 7.00 8.89
CA SER A 43 5.89 5.78 8.10
C SER A 43 6.72 4.64 8.70
N ASP A 44 7.86 4.94 9.31
CA ASP A 44 8.80 3.95 9.83
C ASP A 44 9.65 4.51 11.00
N TYR A 45 9.89 3.71 12.05
CA TYR A 45 10.69 4.13 13.19
C TYR A 45 12.07 3.48 13.18
N LEU A 46 13.11 4.19 12.73
CA LEU A 46 14.55 3.77 12.75
C LEU A 46 15.07 2.83 13.88
N ASP A 47 14.47 2.80 15.08
CA ASP A 47 14.82 1.91 16.20
C ASP A 47 13.94 0.63 16.30
N ASP A 48 13.11 0.32 15.30
CA ASP A 48 12.12 -0.77 15.32
C ASP A 48 12.63 -2.13 14.82
N GLN A 49 13.86 -2.14 14.31
CA GLN A 49 14.59 -3.30 13.82
C GLN A 49 14.50 -4.50 14.78
N GLN A 50 13.90 -5.60 14.33
CA GLN A 50 13.75 -6.79 15.19
C GLN A 50 14.94 -7.76 15.11
N THR A 51 15.78 -7.68 14.06
CA THR A 51 16.76 -8.76 13.78
C THR A 51 18.12 -8.35 13.23
N GLY A 52 18.36 -7.05 12.99
CA GLY A 52 19.68 -6.54 12.62
C GLY A 52 20.17 -6.94 11.22
N HIS A 53 19.27 -7.35 10.30
CA HIS A 53 19.59 -7.50 8.89
C HIS A 53 19.34 -6.18 8.15
N ILE A 54 20.34 -5.32 8.19
CA ILE A 54 20.20 -3.93 7.77
C ILE A 54 19.56 -3.73 6.37
N PRO A 55 19.89 -4.52 5.33
CA PRO A 55 19.25 -4.35 4.02
C PRO A 55 17.74 -4.59 3.97
N SER A 56 17.17 -5.21 5.01
CA SER A 56 15.74 -5.50 5.12
C SER A 56 15.02 -4.58 6.09
N ASP A 57 15.72 -3.60 6.66
CA ASP A 57 15.10 -2.58 7.49
C ASP A 57 14.35 -1.61 6.56
N LEU A 58 13.11 -1.31 6.91
CA LEU A 58 12.33 -0.26 6.28
C LEU A 58 12.86 1.08 6.76
N VAL A 59 12.76 2.10 5.91
CA VAL A 59 13.20 3.46 6.29
C VAL A 59 12.26 4.51 5.71
N GLY A 60 11.86 5.44 6.56
CA GLY A 60 11.04 6.57 6.18
C GLY A 60 11.22 7.75 7.11
N ASP A 61 10.96 8.96 6.60
CA ASP A 61 11.07 10.17 7.38
C ASP A 61 9.86 10.37 8.31
N ILE A 62 10.08 11.17 9.35
CA ILE A 62 9.03 11.53 10.31
C ILE A 62 8.07 12.59 9.77
N ASP A 63 8.51 13.35 8.75
CA ASP A 63 7.77 14.47 8.19
C ASP A 63 6.86 14.05 7.01
N GLY A 64 6.91 12.78 6.58
CA GLY A 64 6.09 12.21 5.52
C GLY A 64 6.51 12.63 4.10
N ASN A 65 7.69 13.22 3.91
CA ASN A 65 8.16 13.63 2.58
C ASN A 65 8.89 12.49 1.85
N GLN A 66 9.53 11.60 2.60
CA GLN A 66 10.23 10.42 2.12
C GLN A 66 9.76 9.20 2.93
N VAL A 67 8.53 8.76 2.63
CA VAL A 67 7.91 7.63 3.34
C VAL A 67 8.56 6.29 2.98
N ALA A 68 8.39 5.31 3.87
CA ALA A 68 8.86 3.95 3.65
C ALA A 68 7.99 3.15 2.66
N PHE A 69 6.71 3.51 2.49
CA PHE A 69 5.75 2.72 1.73
C PHE A 69 4.93 3.55 0.75
N TYR A 70 4.83 3.06 -0.48
CA TYR A 70 4.06 3.67 -1.55
C TYR A 70 3.20 2.63 -2.28
N LYS A 71 2.13 3.11 -2.89
CA LYS A 71 1.29 2.36 -3.84
C LYS A 71 1.11 3.13 -5.14
N THR A 72 0.68 2.44 -6.17
CA THR A 72 0.17 3.05 -7.40
C THR A 72 -0.84 2.11 -8.06
N TYR A 73 -1.70 2.64 -8.91
CA TYR A 73 -2.71 1.89 -9.65
C TYR A 73 -2.79 2.41 -11.08
N ASP A 74 -2.92 1.50 -12.02
CA ASP A 74 -3.04 1.76 -13.45
C ASP A 74 -4.23 0.98 -14.00
N ASP A 75 -5.09 1.67 -14.76
CA ASP A 75 -6.32 1.17 -15.37
C ASP A 75 -6.12 0.74 -16.83
N GLY A 76 -4.86 0.58 -17.27
CA GLY A 76 -4.52 0.21 -18.65
C GLY A 76 -4.90 1.27 -19.70
N GLY A 77 -5.34 2.46 -19.27
CA GLY A 77 -5.80 3.54 -20.15
C GLY A 77 -7.23 3.39 -20.67
N GLY A 78 -8.07 2.55 -20.02
CA GLY A 78 -9.46 2.30 -20.41
C GLY A 78 -10.38 2.05 -19.20
N THR A 79 -11.71 2.15 -19.41
CA THR A 79 -12.69 2.07 -18.30
C THR A 79 -13.54 0.80 -18.30
N ALA A 80 -13.15 -0.26 -19.03
CA ALA A 80 -14.10 -1.33 -19.37
C ALA A 80 -13.69 -2.76 -18.96
N THR A 81 -12.43 -3.04 -18.65
CA THR A 81 -11.99 -4.40 -18.28
C THR A 81 -10.88 -4.37 -17.25
N LEU A 82 -10.92 -5.25 -16.25
CA LEU A 82 -9.88 -5.37 -15.21
C LEU A 82 -8.65 -6.20 -15.65
N ASN A 83 -8.60 -6.59 -16.94
CA ASN A 83 -7.62 -7.54 -17.46
C ASN A 83 -6.22 -6.93 -17.65
N ASP A 84 -6.15 -5.61 -17.82
CA ASP A 84 -4.95 -4.80 -17.97
C ASP A 84 -4.64 -3.94 -16.74
N ASP A 85 -5.55 -3.93 -15.76
CA ASP A 85 -5.38 -3.24 -14.49
C ASP A 85 -4.33 -3.91 -13.60
N TRP A 86 -3.52 -3.09 -12.95
CA TRP A 86 -2.56 -3.55 -11.97
C TRP A 86 -2.41 -2.58 -10.80
N ILE A 87 -2.03 -3.14 -9.65
CA ILE A 87 -1.64 -2.39 -8.46
C ILE A 87 -0.16 -2.65 -8.19
N GLY A 88 0.56 -1.57 -7.92
CA GLY A 88 1.97 -1.59 -7.59
C GLY A 88 2.21 -1.19 -6.16
N PHE A 89 3.24 -1.78 -5.56
CA PHE A 89 3.74 -1.48 -4.22
C PHE A 89 5.23 -1.17 -4.30
N ARG A 90 5.68 -0.21 -3.49
CA ARG A 90 7.08 0.15 -3.37
C ARG A 90 7.44 0.38 -1.91
N ALA A 91 8.50 -0.29 -1.46
CA ALA A 91 9.08 -0.09 -0.14
C ALA A 91 10.48 0.53 -0.25
N ARG A 92 10.83 1.40 0.68
CA ARG A 92 12.19 1.94 0.85
C ARG A 92 12.90 1.15 1.95
N LEU A 93 14.11 0.72 1.64
CA LEU A 93 14.94 -0.17 2.46
C LEU A 93 16.27 0.50 2.78
N ALA A 94 16.82 0.26 3.97
CA ALA A 94 17.96 0.99 4.51
C ALA A 94 19.30 0.77 3.79
N ALA A 95 19.42 -0.32 3.01
CA ALA A 95 20.68 -0.66 2.32
C ALA A 95 20.47 -1.66 1.18
N PRO A 96 21.43 -1.74 0.23
CA PRO A 96 21.47 -2.84 -0.73
C PRO A 96 21.67 -4.19 -0.05
N ASP A 97 20.98 -5.18 -0.61
CA ASP A 97 21.15 -6.58 -0.26
C ASP A 97 21.95 -7.31 -1.35
N GLY A 98 22.45 -8.51 -1.04
CA GLY A 98 23.27 -9.28 -1.97
C GLY A 98 24.71 -8.74 -2.12
N GLN A 99 25.25 -8.86 -3.33
CA GLN A 99 26.66 -8.51 -3.63
C GLN A 99 26.80 -7.04 -4.04
N SER A 100 27.87 -6.38 -3.55
CA SER A 100 28.22 -5.02 -4.00
C SER A 100 28.39 -4.96 -5.52
N GLY A 101 27.78 -3.96 -6.15
CA GLY A 101 27.77 -3.76 -7.60
C GLY A 101 26.72 -4.60 -8.36
N THR A 102 26.12 -5.61 -7.73
CA THR A 102 24.96 -6.34 -8.24
C THR A 102 23.96 -6.60 -7.11
N PRO A 103 23.30 -5.55 -6.59
CA PRO A 103 22.34 -5.71 -5.50
C PRO A 103 21.21 -6.65 -5.91
N THR A 104 20.83 -7.55 -5.01
CA THR A 104 19.73 -8.50 -5.19
C THR A 104 18.99 -8.66 -3.89
N TRP A 105 17.66 -8.66 -3.95
CA TRP A 105 16.83 -8.81 -2.76
C TRP A 105 16.83 -10.26 -2.23
N ASP A 106 17.48 -10.50 -1.08
CA ASP A 106 17.61 -11.84 -0.47
C ASP A 106 16.74 -11.99 0.79
N SER A 107 15.65 -11.24 0.86
CA SER A 107 14.64 -11.31 1.91
C SER A 107 13.23 -11.41 1.31
N ASN A 108 12.22 -11.38 2.15
CA ASN A 108 10.81 -11.34 1.75
C ASN A 108 10.26 -9.98 2.12
N LEU A 109 9.57 -9.34 1.18
CA LEU A 109 8.72 -8.18 1.48
C LEU A 109 7.27 -8.66 1.48
N LEU A 110 6.53 -8.33 2.53
CA LEU A 110 5.17 -8.76 2.77
C LEU A 110 4.26 -7.53 2.81
N VAL A 111 3.21 -7.55 2.01
CA VAL A 111 2.11 -6.59 2.06
C VAL A 111 0.86 -7.34 2.49
N GLY A 112 0.45 -7.16 3.74
CA GLY A 112 -0.87 -7.57 4.22
C GLY A 112 -1.93 -6.58 3.76
N ILE A 113 -3.10 -7.09 3.39
CA ILE A 113 -4.23 -6.30 2.91
C ILE A 113 -5.46 -6.71 3.70
N ASP A 114 -6.06 -5.76 4.40
CA ASP A 114 -7.43 -5.84 4.94
C ASP A 114 -8.38 -5.20 3.93
N VAL A 115 -9.45 -5.92 3.66
CA VAL A 115 -10.51 -5.62 2.71
C VAL A 115 -11.80 -5.43 3.49
N GLY A 116 -12.34 -4.20 3.43
CA GLY A 116 -13.58 -3.85 4.10
C GLY A 116 -13.38 -3.14 5.43
N SER A 117 -12.14 -2.85 5.83
CA SER A 117 -11.79 -2.06 7.02
C SER A 117 -12.26 -2.70 8.32
N ASP A 118 -12.31 -4.03 8.39
CA ASP A 118 -12.63 -4.75 9.62
C ASP A 118 -11.39 -4.97 10.51
N ARG A 119 -10.21 -4.62 9.99
CA ARG A 119 -8.87 -4.72 10.61
C ARG A 119 -8.35 -6.15 10.75
N ASP A 120 -9.03 -7.11 10.12
CA ASP A 120 -8.57 -8.48 9.99
C ASP A 120 -7.81 -8.57 8.65
N MET A 121 -6.54 -9.02 8.66
CA MET A 121 -5.81 -9.18 7.40
C MET A 121 -6.47 -10.30 6.59
N ASP A 122 -6.77 -10.05 5.32
CA ASP A 122 -7.46 -11.01 4.46
C ASP A 122 -6.52 -11.75 3.52
N ILE A 123 -5.49 -11.06 3.06
CA ILE A 123 -4.54 -11.60 2.10
C ILE A 123 -3.16 -10.98 2.29
N PHE A 124 -2.13 -11.75 1.95
CA PHE A 124 -0.77 -11.27 1.88
C PHE A 124 -0.21 -11.42 0.46
N LEU A 125 0.46 -10.38 0.00
CA LEU A 125 1.36 -10.42 -1.15
C LEU A 125 2.78 -10.56 -0.63
N VAL A 126 3.54 -11.51 -1.19
CA VAL A 126 4.93 -11.75 -0.81
C VAL A 126 5.81 -11.72 -2.05
N THR A 127 6.90 -10.97 -1.99
CA THR A 127 7.91 -10.91 -3.05
C THR A 127 9.32 -11.18 -2.53
N THR A 128 10.11 -11.93 -3.30
CA THR A 128 11.50 -12.29 -2.99
C THR A 128 12.31 -12.58 -4.25
N GLN A 129 13.61 -12.27 -4.24
CA GLN A 129 14.57 -12.76 -5.26
C GLN A 129 15.50 -13.85 -4.72
N LYS A 130 15.17 -14.48 -3.59
CA LYS A 130 15.80 -15.73 -3.11
C LYS A 130 15.78 -16.81 -4.19
N SER A 131 16.50 -17.92 -3.99
CA SER A 131 16.50 -19.05 -4.93
C SER A 131 15.07 -19.52 -5.24
N GLY A 132 14.65 -19.39 -6.50
CA GLY A 132 13.27 -19.64 -6.92
C GLY A 132 12.32 -18.46 -6.75
N GLY A 133 12.86 -17.24 -6.73
CA GLY A 133 12.17 -15.98 -6.45
C GLY A 133 10.82 -15.82 -7.16
N TYR A 134 9.90 -15.17 -6.44
CA TYR A 134 8.51 -15.09 -6.80
C TYR A 134 7.87 -13.78 -6.32
N ILE A 135 6.75 -13.44 -6.93
CA ILE A 135 5.69 -12.57 -6.42
C ILE A 135 4.46 -13.47 -6.30
N ARG A 136 3.91 -13.64 -5.09
CA ARG A 136 2.87 -14.64 -4.82
C ARG A 136 1.84 -14.16 -3.80
N TYR A 137 0.64 -14.72 -3.90
CA TYR A 137 -0.47 -14.52 -2.97
C TYR A 137 -0.48 -15.59 -1.88
N TYR A 138 -0.82 -15.17 -0.67
CA TYR A 138 -0.99 -16.01 0.49
C TYR A 138 -2.34 -15.69 1.14
N SER A 139 -3.17 -16.70 1.36
CA SER A 139 -4.41 -16.55 2.12
C SER A 139 -4.12 -16.63 3.61
N VAL A 140 -4.92 -15.96 4.41
CA VAL A 140 -4.93 -16.14 5.86
C VAL A 140 -5.74 -17.35 6.26
N ASP A 141 -5.38 -17.95 7.39
CA ASP A 141 -6.18 -19.01 8.00
C ASP A 141 -7.40 -18.41 8.71
N ASN A 142 -8.56 -19.05 8.57
CA ASN A 142 -9.81 -18.67 9.25
C ASN A 142 -10.23 -17.19 9.11
N PRO A 143 -10.28 -16.62 7.89
CA PRO A 143 -10.55 -15.18 7.66
C PRO A 143 -11.89 -14.69 8.24
N ASN A 144 -12.85 -15.60 8.41
CA ASN A 144 -14.19 -15.28 8.92
C ASN A 144 -14.37 -15.53 10.43
N VAL A 145 -13.28 -15.71 11.18
CA VAL A 145 -13.33 -15.99 12.62
C VAL A 145 -12.86 -14.76 13.40
N VAL A 146 -13.79 -14.16 14.15
CA VAL A 146 -13.53 -12.99 15.01
C VAL A 146 -12.28 -13.19 15.88
N GLY A 147 -11.37 -12.23 15.83
CA GLY A 147 -10.14 -12.23 16.61
C GLY A 147 -9.02 -13.10 16.05
N GLN A 148 -9.15 -13.56 14.80
CA GLN A 148 -8.03 -14.09 14.02
C GLN A 148 -7.48 -12.99 13.11
N ASN A 149 -6.25 -13.13 12.64
CA ASN A 149 -5.64 -12.26 11.65
C ASN A 149 -5.48 -10.77 12.01
N ILE A 150 -5.75 -10.40 13.27
CA ILE A 150 -5.64 -9.04 13.82
C ILE A 150 -4.25 -8.68 14.35
N SER A 151 -3.32 -9.63 14.45
CA SER A 151 -2.00 -9.44 15.06
C SER A 151 -0.98 -10.44 14.49
N PRO A 152 0.34 -10.19 14.61
CA PRO A 152 1.34 -11.17 14.20
C PRO A 152 1.19 -12.55 14.85
N ALA A 153 0.73 -12.62 16.11
CA ALA A 153 0.55 -13.88 16.83
C ALA A 153 -0.71 -14.65 16.42
N THR A 154 -1.72 -13.97 15.89
CA THR A 154 -2.99 -14.58 15.47
C THR A 154 -3.08 -14.77 13.96
N THR A 155 -2.13 -14.24 13.19
CA THR A 155 -2.09 -14.39 11.73
C THR A 155 -1.24 -15.58 11.33
N SER A 156 -1.83 -16.50 10.58
CA SER A 156 -1.12 -17.59 9.90
C SER A 156 -1.47 -17.55 8.43
N VAL A 157 -0.45 -17.74 7.58
CA VAL A 157 -0.59 -17.61 6.13
C VAL A 157 -0.21 -18.90 5.44
N SER A 158 -0.92 -19.21 4.37
CA SER A 158 -0.61 -20.32 3.48
C SER A 158 -0.61 -19.86 2.03
N VAL A 159 0.23 -20.49 1.22
CA VAL A 159 0.31 -20.18 -0.22
C VAL A 159 -1.06 -20.37 -0.85
N LEU A 160 -1.61 -19.32 -1.44
CA LEU A 160 -2.86 -19.39 -2.18
C LEU A 160 -2.59 -19.98 -3.56
N ASN A 161 -2.85 -21.28 -3.69
CA ASN A 161 -2.68 -22.01 -4.94
C ASN A 161 -3.99 -22.72 -5.30
N PRO A 162 -4.97 -22.01 -5.87
CA PRO A 162 -6.25 -22.61 -6.17
C PRO A 162 -6.08 -23.69 -7.23
N THR A 163 -6.37 -24.93 -6.84
CA THR A 163 -6.60 -26.02 -7.79
C THR A 163 -7.98 -25.84 -8.41
N GLY A 164 -8.11 -24.88 -9.32
CA GLY A 164 -9.36 -24.58 -10.03
C GLY A 164 -9.04 -23.97 -11.38
N SER A 165 -9.57 -24.56 -12.45
CA SER A 165 -9.42 -24.05 -13.82
C SER A 165 -9.92 -22.61 -13.91
N ALA A 166 -9.32 -21.81 -14.80
CA ALA A 166 -9.68 -20.44 -15.19
C ALA A 166 -11.12 -20.27 -15.79
N ALA A 167 -12.09 -21.03 -15.30
CA ALA A 167 -13.45 -21.13 -15.82
C ALA A 167 -14.47 -20.21 -15.10
N ASP A 168 -14.08 -19.57 -13.98
CA ASP A 168 -14.96 -18.66 -13.22
C ASP A 168 -14.71 -17.16 -13.51
N VAL A 169 -13.97 -16.81 -14.57
CA VAL A 169 -13.73 -15.40 -14.91
C VAL A 169 -14.77 -14.90 -15.90
N ALA A 170 -15.62 -13.97 -15.45
CA ALA A 170 -16.62 -13.30 -16.29
C ALA A 170 -15.99 -12.51 -17.47
N ASP A 171 -14.70 -12.18 -17.39
CA ASP A 171 -13.97 -11.32 -18.34
C ASP A 171 -12.89 -12.02 -19.19
N GLY A 172 -12.80 -13.35 -19.16
CA GLY A 172 -11.97 -14.13 -20.10
C GLY A 172 -10.44 -14.04 -19.93
N GLY A 173 -9.94 -13.33 -18.91
CA GLY A 173 -8.55 -13.35 -18.48
C GLY A 173 -8.20 -14.58 -17.64
N GLY A 174 -6.94 -15.03 -17.68
CA GLY A 174 -6.43 -16.06 -16.78
C GLY A 174 -5.82 -15.44 -15.51
N PHE A 175 -6.03 -16.06 -14.35
CA PHE A 175 -5.41 -15.63 -13.10
C PHE A 175 -3.91 -15.98 -13.04
N THR A 176 -3.10 -15.08 -12.50
CA THR A 176 -1.65 -15.29 -12.34
C THR A 176 -1.25 -15.29 -10.87
N TRP A 177 -1.39 -16.45 -10.23
CA TRP A 177 -1.15 -16.68 -8.80
C TRP A 177 0.32 -16.56 -8.36
N GLU A 178 1.24 -16.66 -9.32
CA GLU A 178 2.67 -16.54 -9.09
C GLU A 178 3.35 -15.94 -10.32
N ARG A 179 4.26 -14.98 -10.09
CA ARG A 179 5.12 -14.41 -11.14
C ARG A 179 6.58 -14.48 -10.71
N SER A 180 7.48 -14.66 -11.67
CA SER A 180 8.91 -14.44 -11.42
C SER A 180 9.19 -12.93 -11.31
N PRO A 181 10.08 -12.48 -10.40
CA PRO A 181 10.43 -11.07 -10.21
C PRO A 181 11.34 -10.59 -11.35
N SER A 182 10.76 -10.38 -12.52
CA SER A 182 11.43 -9.82 -13.71
C SER A 182 11.26 -8.30 -13.77
N SER A 183 12.05 -7.62 -14.60
CA SER A 183 11.99 -6.16 -14.81
C SER A 183 10.64 -5.61 -15.29
N SER A 184 9.68 -6.48 -15.63
CA SER A 184 8.31 -6.09 -15.97
C SER A 184 7.36 -6.08 -14.79
N TYR A 185 7.74 -6.67 -13.65
CA TYR A 185 6.89 -6.83 -12.48
C TYR A 185 7.60 -6.49 -11.17
N PHE A 186 8.91 -6.29 -11.21
CA PHE A 186 9.78 -6.11 -10.07
C PHE A 186 10.94 -5.19 -10.44
N ASP A 187 11.30 -4.29 -9.54
CA ASP A 187 12.51 -3.48 -9.61
C ASP A 187 13.16 -3.40 -8.22
N TYR A 188 14.49 -3.47 -8.19
CA TYR A 188 15.29 -3.25 -6.98
C TYR A 188 16.43 -2.32 -7.34
N SER A 189 16.29 -1.06 -6.95
CA SER A 189 17.15 0.03 -7.41
C SER A 189 17.52 0.97 -6.28
N ALA A 190 18.66 1.63 -6.42
CA ALA A 190 19.11 2.63 -5.46
C ALA A 190 18.13 3.81 -5.41
N VAL A 191 17.94 4.38 -4.23
CA VAL A 191 17.30 5.67 -4.07
C VAL A 191 18.25 6.75 -4.60
N ASP A 192 17.78 7.58 -5.52
CA ASP A 192 18.52 8.73 -6.03
C ASP A 192 17.56 9.79 -6.60
N SER A 193 18.09 10.84 -7.23
CA SER A 193 17.27 11.89 -7.85
C SER A 193 16.47 11.44 -9.09
N ILE A 194 16.64 10.21 -9.57
CA ILE A 194 15.86 9.62 -10.67
C ILE A 194 14.67 8.85 -10.07
N THR A 195 14.92 8.08 -9.02
CA THR A 195 13.91 7.19 -8.40
C THR A 195 13.09 7.88 -7.31
N ASP A 196 13.59 8.96 -6.68
CA ASP A 196 12.89 9.76 -5.69
C ASP A 196 12.69 11.22 -6.14
N HIS A 197 11.42 11.62 -6.30
CA HIS A 197 11.07 12.98 -6.69
C HIS A 197 11.42 14.03 -5.63
N TYR A 198 11.36 13.70 -4.34
CA TYR A 198 11.65 14.67 -3.28
C TYR A 198 13.13 15.09 -3.31
N ILE A 199 14.02 14.14 -3.64
CA ILE A 199 15.43 14.41 -3.90
C ILE A 199 15.60 15.21 -5.19
N ALA A 200 14.91 14.81 -6.27
CA ALA A 200 14.96 15.48 -7.57
C ALA A 200 14.56 16.97 -7.49
N ASP A 201 13.54 17.26 -6.68
CA ASP A 201 12.97 18.60 -6.50
C ASP A 201 13.80 19.46 -5.52
N GLY A 202 14.84 18.88 -4.90
CA GLY A 202 15.69 19.57 -3.93
C GLY A 202 14.96 19.83 -2.61
N GLY A 203 14.17 18.87 -2.15
CA GLY A 203 13.46 18.90 -0.88
C GLY A 203 14.39 19.19 0.31
N VAL A 204 13.84 19.83 1.34
CA VAL A 204 14.62 20.18 2.53
C VAL A 204 14.97 18.89 3.28
N ASN A 205 16.26 18.69 3.56
CA ASN A 205 16.78 17.46 4.15
C ASN A 205 16.55 16.19 3.30
N ALA A 206 16.22 16.32 2.01
CA ALA A 206 16.11 15.19 1.12
C ALA A 206 17.44 14.42 1.08
N THR A 207 17.39 13.12 1.31
CA THR A 207 18.55 12.25 1.37
C THR A 207 18.26 10.92 0.68
N ASP A 208 19.29 10.30 0.12
CA ASP A 208 19.26 8.93 -0.40
C ASP A 208 19.65 7.90 0.67
N ASN A 209 19.98 8.35 1.89
CA ASN A 209 20.32 7.55 3.05
C ASN A 209 19.59 8.14 4.26
N LEU A 210 18.40 7.61 4.59
CA LEU A 210 17.55 8.15 5.67
C LEU A 210 18.01 7.75 7.06
N ASP A 211 18.59 6.56 7.22
CA ASP A 211 19.06 6.10 8.53
C ASP A 211 20.41 6.69 8.94
N GLY A 212 21.12 7.30 7.98
CA GLY A 212 22.40 7.96 8.20
C GLY A 212 23.53 7.01 8.60
N LEU A 213 23.33 5.70 8.47
CA LEU A 213 24.33 4.71 8.85
C LEU A 213 25.43 4.65 7.79
N SER A 214 26.67 4.94 8.21
CA SER A 214 27.83 4.72 7.35
C SER A 214 28.40 3.32 7.55
N ARG A 215 28.35 2.53 6.48
CA ARG A 215 28.71 1.12 6.43
C ARG A 215 30.01 0.99 5.67
N SER A 216 31.08 0.67 6.38
CA SER A 216 32.46 0.76 5.87
C SER A 216 32.81 -0.06 4.62
N ASN A 217 31.90 -0.88 4.07
CA ASN A 217 32.12 -1.76 2.92
C ASN A 217 30.86 -2.03 2.04
N LYS A 218 29.78 -1.24 2.15
CA LYS A 218 28.59 -1.32 1.29
C LYS A 218 28.21 0.09 0.84
N ASP A 219 27.48 0.23 -0.27
CA ASP A 219 26.88 1.52 -0.60
C ASP A 219 25.92 1.90 0.53
N ASP A 220 26.09 3.11 1.07
CA ASP A 220 25.30 3.66 2.17
C ASP A 220 23.91 4.14 1.71
N THR A 221 23.58 3.93 0.44
CA THR A 221 22.36 4.37 -0.20
C THR A 221 21.22 3.42 0.10
N ASP A 222 20.06 3.96 0.44
CA ASP A 222 18.80 3.25 0.55
C ASP A 222 18.40 2.65 -0.80
N PHE A 223 17.54 1.63 -0.79
CA PHE A 223 17.03 0.99 -1.99
C PHE A 223 15.51 1.03 -2.04
N PHE A 224 14.94 1.25 -3.22
CA PHE A 224 13.55 0.94 -3.48
C PHE A 224 13.41 -0.50 -3.96
N LEU A 225 12.50 -1.24 -3.34
CA LEU A 225 11.94 -2.47 -3.88
C LEU A 225 10.53 -2.19 -4.36
N SER A 226 10.30 -2.34 -5.65
CA SER A 226 8.99 -2.15 -6.27
C SER A 226 8.50 -3.44 -6.92
N PHE A 227 7.22 -3.73 -6.81
CA PHE A 227 6.60 -4.83 -7.54
C PHE A 227 5.14 -4.53 -7.88
N GLN A 228 4.56 -5.26 -8.83
CA GLN A 228 3.15 -5.12 -9.18
C GLN A 228 2.47 -6.46 -9.39
N VAL A 229 1.15 -6.45 -9.19
CA VAL A 229 0.27 -7.59 -9.39
C VAL A 229 -0.99 -7.21 -10.17
N ASP A 230 -1.57 -8.16 -10.90
CA ASP A 230 -2.79 -7.92 -11.67
C ASP A 230 -3.98 -7.74 -10.72
N MET A 231 -4.78 -6.68 -10.92
CA MET A 231 -5.94 -6.44 -10.06
C MET A 231 -6.96 -7.55 -10.15
N LEU A 232 -7.17 -8.13 -11.33
CA LEU A 232 -8.07 -9.27 -11.50
C LEU A 232 -7.68 -10.46 -10.62
N THR A 233 -6.38 -10.75 -10.50
CA THR A 233 -5.92 -11.85 -9.66
C THR A 233 -6.07 -11.49 -8.18
N LEU A 234 -5.79 -10.25 -7.78
CA LEU A 234 -6.01 -9.79 -6.40
C LEU A 234 -7.49 -9.89 -5.98
N ILE A 235 -8.42 -9.48 -6.84
CA ILE A 235 -9.88 -9.58 -6.61
C ILE A 235 -10.28 -11.03 -6.37
N GLU A 236 -9.83 -11.94 -7.22
CA GLU A 236 -10.11 -13.37 -7.05
C GLU A 236 -9.44 -13.94 -5.81
N ALA A 237 -8.22 -13.48 -5.50
CA ALA A 237 -7.49 -13.94 -4.35
C ALA A 237 -8.20 -13.60 -3.03
N VAL A 238 -8.72 -12.37 -2.93
CA VAL A 238 -9.58 -11.95 -1.82
C VAL A 238 -10.85 -12.78 -1.78
N ARG A 239 -11.53 -12.96 -2.92
CA ARG A 239 -12.75 -13.79 -2.99
C ARG A 239 -12.54 -15.22 -2.52
N LEU A 240 -11.39 -15.81 -2.84
CA LEU A 240 -11.04 -17.15 -2.37
C LEU A 240 -10.67 -17.19 -0.88
N SER A 241 -10.08 -16.11 -0.36
CA SER A 241 -9.73 -15.99 1.05
C SER A 241 -10.98 -15.75 1.91
N THR A 242 -11.70 -14.66 1.66
CA THR A 242 -12.77 -14.16 2.55
C THR A 242 -14.15 -14.65 2.14
N GLY A 243 -14.37 -14.83 0.82
CA GLY A 243 -15.70 -15.01 0.22
C GLY A 243 -16.32 -13.72 -0.33
N ASP A 244 -15.68 -12.56 -0.11
CA ASP A 244 -16.15 -11.26 -0.55
C ASP A 244 -15.65 -10.90 -1.95
N ILE A 245 -16.29 -9.91 -2.58
CA ILE A 245 -15.91 -9.43 -3.92
C ILE A 245 -15.41 -8.00 -3.77
N LEU A 246 -14.13 -7.79 -4.10
CA LEU A 246 -13.55 -6.47 -4.23
C LEU A 246 -14.23 -5.69 -5.38
N ASP A 247 -14.67 -4.48 -5.08
CA ASP A 247 -15.11 -3.49 -6.06
C ASP A 247 -14.44 -2.13 -5.82
N GLY A 248 -14.67 -1.18 -6.72
CA GLY A 248 -14.06 0.17 -6.64
C GLY A 248 -14.48 1.01 -5.43
N SER A 249 -15.45 0.56 -4.63
CA SER A 249 -15.86 1.19 -3.37
C SER A 249 -15.31 0.49 -2.13
N THR A 250 -14.65 -0.66 -2.32
CA THR A 250 -14.13 -1.44 -1.21
C THR A 250 -12.96 -0.71 -0.57
N SER A 251 -13.04 -0.58 0.75
CA SER A 251 -11.96 0.03 1.53
C SER A 251 -10.84 -0.99 1.72
N LEU A 252 -9.60 -0.54 1.63
CA LEU A 252 -8.39 -1.32 1.74
C LEU A 252 -7.50 -0.70 2.81
N SER A 253 -6.96 -1.49 3.72
CA SER A 253 -5.87 -1.06 4.59
C SER A 253 -4.68 -2.01 4.39
N PHE A 254 -3.48 -1.54 4.70
CA PHE A 254 -2.27 -2.32 4.50
C PHE A 254 -1.45 -2.48 5.77
N VAL A 255 -0.72 -3.59 5.84
CA VAL A 255 0.42 -3.79 6.73
C VAL A 255 1.63 -4.09 5.87
N LEU A 256 2.77 -3.44 6.14
CA LEU A 256 4.02 -3.70 5.45
C LEU A 256 5.04 -4.28 6.43
N GLY A 257 5.73 -5.33 6.01
CA GLY A 257 6.87 -5.83 6.78
C GLY A 257 7.84 -6.63 5.94
N THR A 258 9.01 -6.89 6.53
CA THR A 258 10.07 -7.69 5.92
C THR A 258 10.32 -8.95 6.74
N SER A 259 10.88 -9.96 6.06
CA SER A 259 11.14 -11.25 6.68
C SER A 259 12.26 -12.03 6.02
N ILE A 260 12.99 -12.83 6.81
CA ILE A 260 13.88 -13.86 6.26
C ILE A 260 13.14 -15.18 6.00
N GLN A 261 11.91 -15.34 6.53
CA GLN A 261 11.09 -16.53 6.39
C GLN A 261 9.83 -16.24 5.56
N ASP A 262 9.32 -17.23 4.84
CA ASP A 262 8.20 -17.02 3.91
C ASP A 262 6.84 -16.80 4.62
N ASN A 263 6.77 -17.11 5.91
CA ASN A 263 5.54 -17.15 6.69
C ASN A 263 5.66 -16.49 8.07
N ALA A 264 6.52 -15.47 8.19
CA ALA A 264 6.68 -14.73 9.43
C ALA A 264 6.89 -13.23 9.14
N PHE A 265 6.50 -12.37 10.08
CA PHE A 265 6.94 -10.98 10.17
C PHE A 265 8.06 -10.93 11.21
N ASN A 266 9.30 -11.01 10.75
CA ASN A 266 10.42 -11.24 11.66
C ASN A 266 11.70 -10.51 11.30
N GLN A 267 11.66 -9.51 10.42
CA GLN A 267 12.80 -8.61 10.23
C GLN A 267 12.43 -7.22 10.70
N ASP A 268 11.42 -6.65 10.05
CA ASP A 268 10.94 -5.31 10.33
C ASP A 268 9.44 -5.16 10.01
N MET A 269 8.81 -4.14 10.59
CA MET A 269 7.40 -3.83 10.41
C MET A 269 7.19 -2.32 10.39
N ASN A 270 6.67 -1.84 9.28
CA ASN A 270 6.46 -0.42 9.07
C ASN A 270 5.46 0.17 10.08
N GLY A 271 5.66 1.42 10.47
CA GLY A 271 4.78 2.13 11.41
C GLY A 271 4.90 1.70 12.88
N GLN A 272 5.61 0.61 13.17
CA GLN A 272 5.84 0.13 14.52
C GLN A 272 6.99 0.91 15.18
N ASN A 273 6.85 1.38 16.42
CA ASN A 273 8.01 1.83 17.19
C ASN A 273 8.57 0.66 18.00
N GLY A 274 9.67 0.03 17.55
CA GLY A 274 10.26 -1.10 18.30
C GLY A 274 11.02 -0.67 19.54
N ASN A 275 11.15 0.64 19.80
CA ASN A 275 11.49 1.15 21.11
C ASN A 275 10.23 1.19 22.00
N SER A 276 9.80 0.01 22.45
CA SER A 276 9.16 -0.08 23.76
C SER A 276 10.21 0.24 24.82
N ASP A 277 10.53 1.53 24.99
CA ASP A 277 11.55 2.00 25.93
C ASP A 277 11.20 1.44 27.33
N PRO A 278 12.06 0.60 27.94
CA PRO A 278 11.86 0.13 29.31
C PRO A 278 11.85 1.27 30.35
N ASN A 279 12.08 2.53 29.94
CA ASN A 279 12.03 3.73 30.78
C ASN A 279 11.05 4.82 30.30
N ASP A 280 10.18 4.56 29.31
CA ASP A 280 9.06 5.46 29.03
C ASP A 280 8.20 5.59 30.32
N PRO A 281 7.90 6.79 30.84
CA PRO A 281 7.02 6.94 31.99
C PRO A 281 5.58 6.45 31.75
N TYR A 282 5.20 6.10 30.52
CA TYR A 282 3.99 5.33 30.17
C TYR A 282 4.25 3.81 30.00
N SER A 283 5.50 3.33 30.01
CA SER A 283 5.87 1.90 30.06
C SER A 283 5.83 1.30 31.47
N GLY A 284 5.02 1.88 32.35
CA GLY A 284 4.79 1.42 33.73
C GLY A 284 3.98 0.12 33.87
N ASP A 285 3.95 -0.75 32.85
CA ASP A 285 3.35 -2.08 32.94
C ASP A 285 4.48 -3.13 33.06
N PRO A 286 4.47 -4.07 34.03
CA PRO A 286 5.55 -5.05 34.24
C PRO A 286 5.80 -6.05 33.11
N TYR A 287 5.23 -5.83 31.92
CA TYR A 287 5.38 -6.67 30.75
C TYR A 287 6.35 -5.99 29.78
N SER A 288 7.54 -6.59 29.64
CA SER A 288 8.20 -6.66 28.33
C SER A 288 7.16 -7.28 27.38
N GLN A 289 6.39 -6.44 26.70
CA GLN A 289 5.20 -6.89 25.98
C GLN A 289 5.65 -7.60 24.70
N ASN A 290 5.16 -8.82 24.50
CA ASN A 290 5.32 -9.54 23.24
C ASN A 290 4.60 -8.74 22.15
N LEU A 291 5.31 -7.92 21.38
CA LEU A 291 4.76 -7.07 20.32
C LEU A 291 3.86 -7.84 19.34
N LYS A 292 4.14 -9.13 19.15
CA LYS A 292 3.30 -10.05 18.36
C LYS A 292 1.84 -10.17 18.83
N ASP A 293 1.54 -9.89 20.10
CA ASP A 293 0.20 -10.10 20.69
C ASP A 293 -0.68 -8.84 20.58
N PHE A 294 -0.11 -7.69 20.21
CA PHE A 294 -0.87 -6.45 19.93
C PHE A 294 -1.51 -6.52 18.56
N THR A 295 -2.68 -5.89 18.43
CA THR A 295 -3.32 -5.78 17.12
C THR A 295 -2.50 -4.91 16.16
N TRP A 296 -2.71 -5.07 14.85
CA TRP A 296 -2.05 -4.23 13.84
C TRP A 296 -2.27 -2.74 14.08
N ASP A 297 -3.47 -2.36 14.54
CA ASP A 297 -3.80 -0.99 14.94
C ASP A 297 -3.04 -0.55 16.19
N GLU A 298 -2.98 -1.40 17.22
CA GLU A 298 -2.29 -1.10 18.48
C GLU A 298 -0.78 -0.95 18.27
N LEU A 299 -0.23 -1.67 17.28
CA LEU A 299 1.16 -1.52 16.84
C LEU A 299 1.39 -0.24 16.03
N GLY A 300 0.34 0.38 15.50
CA GLY A 300 0.45 1.44 14.50
C GLY A 300 0.92 0.93 13.13
N ALA A 301 0.86 -0.39 12.89
CA ALA A 301 1.36 -1.06 11.70
C ALA A 301 0.31 -1.17 10.58
N ALA A 302 -0.96 -0.92 10.90
CA ALA A 302 -2.03 -0.79 9.90
C ALA A 302 -2.14 0.66 9.41
N THR A 303 -2.29 0.81 8.10
CA THR A 303 -2.46 2.13 7.46
C THR A 303 -3.89 2.64 7.62
N GLU A 304 -4.12 3.92 7.28
CA GLU A 304 -5.49 4.39 7.09
C GLU A 304 -6.18 3.64 5.93
N SER A 305 -7.51 3.60 5.97
CA SER A 305 -8.31 2.90 4.97
C SER A 305 -8.51 3.74 3.71
N PHE A 306 -8.15 3.12 2.61
CA PHE A 306 -8.23 3.45 1.20
C PHE A 306 -9.37 3.01 0.30
N THR A 307 -9.93 3.80 -0.61
CA THR A 307 -10.54 3.16 -1.80
C THR A 307 -9.48 2.85 -2.87
N ALA A 308 -9.74 1.86 -3.73
CA ALA A 308 -8.89 1.57 -4.90
C ALA A 308 -8.72 2.79 -5.83
N SER A 309 -9.68 3.72 -5.84
CA SER A 309 -9.62 4.98 -6.59
C SER A 309 -8.78 6.08 -5.94
N GLY A 310 -8.11 5.80 -4.81
CA GLY A 310 -7.24 6.75 -4.11
C GLY A 310 -8.00 7.91 -3.45
N VAL A 311 -9.31 7.80 -3.33
CA VAL A 311 -10.13 8.75 -2.57
C VAL A 311 -10.20 8.17 -1.17
N GLU A 312 -9.49 8.77 -0.22
CA GLU A 312 -9.78 8.61 1.21
C GLU A 312 -11.32 8.55 1.37
N PRO A 313 -11.90 7.60 2.12
CA PRO A 313 -13.29 7.73 2.52
C PRO A 313 -13.37 8.97 3.40
N VAL A 314 -13.53 10.12 2.75
CA VAL A 314 -13.83 11.40 3.38
C VAL A 314 -15.01 11.08 4.28
N PRO A 315 -14.91 11.24 5.62
CA PRO A 315 -16.06 11.09 6.47
C PRO A 315 -17.10 12.05 5.91
N GLU A 316 -18.18 11.55 5.31
CA GLU A 316 -19.08 12.40 4.54
C GLU A 316 -19.48 13.60 5.42
N PRO A 317 -19.07 14.85 5.09
CA PRO A 317 -19.50 16.01 5.85
C PRO A 317 -21.00 16.25 5.68
N ALA A 318 -21.64 15.53 4.75
CA ALA A 318 -23.06 15.60 4.46
C ALA A 318 -23.93 15.17 5.65
N HIS A 319 -23.52 14.18 6.46
CA HIS A 319 -24.34 13.76 7.61
C HIS A 319 -24.39 14.80 8.73
N TYR A 320 -23.24 15.43 9.05
CA TYR A 320 -23.20 16.51 10.05
C TYR A 320 -23.79 17.82 9.51
N GLY A 321 -23.60 18.11 8.22
CA GLY A 321 -24.22 19.27 7.55
C GLY A 321 -25.74 19.18 7.48
N ILE A 322 -26.29 17.99 7.20
CA ILE A 322 -27.74 17.74 7.22
C ILE A 322 -28.28 17.76 8.65
N ALA A 323 -27.58 17.16 9.62
CA ALA A 323 -27.99 17.18 11.03
C ALA A 323 -28.00 18.61 11.61
N LEU A 324 -26.97 19.42 11.36
CA LEU A 324 -26.91 20.83 11.76
C LEU A 324 -27.94 21.68 10.99
N GLY A 325 -28.13 21.42 9.70
CA GLY A 325 -29.14 22.07 8.88
C GLY A 325 -30.57 21.80 9.36
N LEU A 326 -30.89 20.56 9.72
CA LEU A 326 -32.19 20.16 10.27
C LEU A 326 -32.42 20.73 11.68
N CYS A 327 -31.39 20.77 12.53
CA CYS A 327 -31.46 21.42 13.84
C CYS A 327 -31.71 22.93 13.73
N ALA A 328 -31.06 23.62 12.78
CA ALA A 328 -31.29 25.04 12.53
C ALA A 328 -32.70 25.33 11.99
N LEU A 329 -33.20 24.48 11.09
CA LEU A 329 -34.58 24.56 10.57
C LEU A 329 -35.63 24.30 11.66
N ALA A 330 -35.40 23.31 12.53
CA ALA A 330 -36.28 23.01 13.66
C ALA A 330 -36.32 24.15 14.67
N TYR A 331 -35.18 24.78 14.95
CA TYR A 331 -35.10 25.96 15.82
C TYR A 331 -35.86 27.17 15.24
N LEU A 332 -35.71 27.43 13.94
CA LEU A 332 -36.43 28.52 13.25
C LEU A 332 -37.94 28.26 13.19
N ALA A 333 -38.37 27.02 12.95
CA ALA A 333 -39.78 26.63 12.93
C ALA A 333 -40.43 26.69 14.33
N LYS A 334 -39.66 26.45 15.40
CA LYS A 334 -40.13 26.68 16.78
C LYS A 334 -40.29 28.17 17.06
N ARG A 335 -39.29 28.99 16.71
CA ARG A 335 -39.31 30.44 16.94
C ARG A 335 -40.44 31.15 16.19
N SER A 336 -40.83 30.68 15.00
CA SER A 336 -41.94 31.29 14.26
C SER A 336 -43.33 30.99 14.83
N ARG A 337 -43.47 29.94 15.66
CA ARG A 337 -44.73 29.61 16.35
C ARG A 337 -44.91 30.36 17.67
N ASP A 338 -43.83 30.84 18.28
CA ASP A 338 -43.86 31.58 19.54
C ASP A 338 -44.11 33.10 19.33
N VAL A 339 -44.42 33.54 18.09
CA VAL A 339 -44.67 34.95 17.72
C VAL A 339 -46.11 35.20 17.25
N GLU A 340 -47.01 34.21 17.43
CA GLU A 340 -48.47 34.41 17.43
C GLU A 340 -49.01 34.40 18.86
#